data_AF-A0A1F9S5C7-F1
#
_entry.id   AF-A0A1F9S5C7-F1
#
_cell.length_a   1.000
_cell.length_b   1.000
_cell.length_c   1.000
_cell.angle_alpha   90.00
_cell.angle_beta   90.00
_cell.angle_gamma   90.00
#
_symmetry.space_group_name_H-M   'P 1'
#
loop_
_entity.id
_entity.type
_entity.pdbx_description
1 polymer ?
#
loop_
_entity_poly.entity_id
_entity_poly.type
_entity_poly.pdbx_seq_one_letter_code
_entity_poly.pdbx_strand_id
1 'polypeptide(L)'
;MKWSKEAETAIKKIPFFVRKKVVQKVETHVGQKGKALVELSDVNELKKIFLSKGGMEKEIKGYEITSCFGSAGCPNSANSVTRLSQDIEKILEAENILAFLKKTVKGDLKFHHEFRVSLSDCPNACSRPQIADIGIIGAVLPGVSGEACSLCGFCVTACDEKAVELDEENQRPVIDVHHCLRCSKCISDCLTGTLTEMQNGFRVMLGGRLGRHPRLAMEIHGIYSHDQVLEIVKNCLRFYKCNSQNGERFSHILSSIDPII
;
A
#
# COMPACT_ATOMS: atom_id res chain seq x y z
N MET A 1 16.85 -7.72 -25.51
CA MET A 1 17.19 -7.15 -26.84
C MET A 1 18.65 -6.69 -26.82
N LYS A 2 19.32 -6.45 -27.95
CA LYS A 2 20.67 -5.81 -27.92
C LYS A 2 20.50 -4.29 -27.74
N TRP A 3 21.42 -3.64 -27.03
CA TRP A 3 21.41 -2.19 -26.80
C TRP A 3 22.71 -1.56 -27.29
N SER A 4 22.64 -0.38 -27.89
CA SER A 4 23.84 0.41 -28.20
C SER A 4 24.47 0.95 -26.91
N LYS A 5 25.79 1.20 -26.91
CA LYS A 5 26.50 1.73 -25.73
C LYS A 5 25.91 3.07 -25.28
N GLU A 6 25.48 3.90 -26.23
CA GLU A 6 24.86 5.19 -25.99
C GLU A 6 23.48 5.03 -25.33
N ALA A 7 22.67 4.07 -25.81
CA ALA A 7 21.36 3.77 -25.25
C ALA A 7 21.47 3.23 -23.81
N GLU A 8 22.42 2.32 -23.55
CA GLU A 8 22.69 1.82 -22.20
C GLU A 8 23.12 2.95 -21.25
N THR A 9 23.98 3.85 -21.72
CA THR A 9 24.44 5.00 -20.94
C THR A 9 23.28 5.94 -20.60
N ALA A 10 22.34 6.14 -21.52
CA ALA A 10 21.13 6.92 -21.26
C ALA A 10 20.23 6.28 -20.20
N ILE A 11 20.00 4.96 -20.27
CA ILE A 11 19.20 4.22 -19.28
C ILE A 11 19.82 4.25 -17.89
N LYS A 12 21.15 4.22 -17.77
CA LYS A 12 21.84 4.30 -16.48
C LYS A 12 21.57 5.61 -15.73
N LYS A 13 21.26 6.70 -16.45
CA LYS A 13 20.88 8.00 -15.84
C LYS A 13 19.47 8.00 -15.23
N ILE A 14 18.64 7.01 -15.56
CA ILE A 14 17.28 6.87 -15.03
C ILE A 14 17.35 6.28 -13.61
N PRO A 15 16.54 6.78 -12.65
CA PRO A 15 16.50 6.23 -11.29
C PRO A 15 16.26 4.72 -11.31
N PHE A 16 17.03 3.99 -10.50
CA PHE A 16 17.09 2.53 -10.56
C PHE A 16 15.70 1.88 -10.36
N PHE A 17 14.85 2.47 -9.52
CA PHE A 17 13.52 1.95 -9.16
C PHE A 17 12.48 2.04 -10.30
N VAL A 18 12.69 2.88 -11.32
CA VAL A 18 11.86 2.91 -12.54
C VAL A 18 12.57 2.34 -13.76
N ARG A 19 13.89 2.10 -13.68
CA ARG A 19 14.74 1.70 -14.80
C ARG A 19 14.24 0.44 -15.51
N LYS A 20 13.87 -0.60 -14.75
CA LYS A 20 13.34 -1.86 -15.31
C LYS A 20 12.09 -1.63 -16.18
N LYS A 21 11.16 -0.80 -15.69
CA LYS A 21 9.93 -0.44 -16.42
C LYS A 21 10.24 0.33 -17.70
N VAL A 22 11.19 1.27 -17.65
CA VAL A 22 11.60 2.01 -18.85
C VAL A 22 12.26 1.10 -19.88
N VAL A 23 13.18 0.22 -19.46
CA VAL A 23 13.82 -0.77 -20.34
C VAL A 23 12.78 -1.60 -21.08
N GLN A 24 11.83 -2.20 -20.34
CA GLN A 24 10.77 -3.02 -20.94
C GLN A 24 9.95 -2.25 -21.98
N LYS A 25 9.63 -0.98 -21.72
CA LYS A 25 8.88 -0.14 -22.66
C LYS A 25 9.67 0.19 -23.92
N VAL A 26 10.96 0.50 -23.78
CA VAL A 26 11.84 0.74 -24.92
C VAL A 26 11.96 -0.52 -25.76
N GLU A 27 12.20 -1.68 -25.15
CA GLU A 27 12.29 -2.95 -25.88
C GLU A 27 10.98 -3.30 -26.58
N THR A 28 9.82 -3.04 -25.94
CA THR A 28 8.51 -3.24 -26.57
C THR A 28 8.32 -2.31 -27.77
N HIS A 29 8.65 -1.03 -27.63
CA HIS A 29 8.55 -0.03 -28.71
C HIS A 29 9.46 -0.37 -29.90
N VAL A 30 10.69 -0.80 -29.63
CA VAL A 30 11.66 -1.22 -30.66
C VAL A 30 11.24 -2.54 -31.31
N GLY A 31 10.73 -3.48 -30.52
CA GLY A 31 10.18 -4.75 -31.01
C GLY A 31 8.99 -4.58 -31.94
N GLN A 32 8.08 -3.64 -31.63
CA GLN A 32 6.96 -3.26 -32.51
C GLN A 32 7.42 -2.68 -33.86
N LYS A 33 8.64 -2.15 -33.93
CA LYS A 33 9.27 -1.68 -35.17
C LYS A 33 10.06 -2.77 -35.91
N GLY A 34 10.04 -4.01 -35.41
CA GLY A 34 10.79 -5.13 -35.99
C GLY A 34 12.31 -5.04 -35.83
N LYS A 35 12.80 -4.14 -34.96
CA LYS A 35 14.23 -3.97 -34.70
C LYS A 35 14.70 -4.93 -33.61
N ALA A 36 15.94 -5.44 -33.74
CA ALA A 36 16.60 -6.28 -32.72
C ALA A 36 17.63 -5.54 -31.85
N LEU A 37 17.93 -4.28 -32.22
CA LEU A 37 18.89 -3.40 -31.55
C LEU A 37 18.17 -2.13 -31.12
N VAL A 38 18.33 -1.77 -29.85
CA VAL A 38 17.88 -0.49 -29.28
C VAL A 38 18.96 0.56 -29.48
N GLU A 39 18.61 1.64 -30.18
CA GLU A 39 19.48 2.80 -30.38
C GLU A 39 19.07 3.96 -29.46
N LEU A 40 19.97 4.94 -29.28
CA LEU A 40 19.67 6.14 -28.50
C LEU A 40 18.49 6.94 -29.10
N SER A 41 18.31 6.89 -30.43
CA SER A 41 17.19 7.49 -31.13
C SER A 41 15.85 6.90 -30.68
N ASP A 42 15.76 5.58 -30.50
CA ASP A 42 14.54 4.91 -30.05
C ASP A 42 14.19 5.31 -28.60
N VAL A 43 15.20 5.42 -27.71
CA VAL A 43 15.02 5.90 -26.33
C VAL A 43 14.49 7.34 -26.32
N ASN A 44 15.09 8.22 -27.13
CA ASN A 44 14.70 9.62 -27.22
C ASN A 44 13.32 9.80 -27.86
N GLU A 45 13.00 9.02 -28.87
CA GLU A 45 11.68 9.01 -29.50
C GLU A 45 10.60 8.61 -28.51
N LEU A 46 10.79 7.50 -27.79
CA LEU A 46 9.82 7.06 -26.79
C LEU A 46 9.69 8.09 -25.66
N LYS A 47 10.79 8.72 -25.23
CA LYS A 47 10.75 9.82 -24.27
C LYS A 47 9.93 11.00 -24.80
N LYS A 48 10.10 11.37 -26.07
CA LYS A 48 9.34 12.46 -26.72
C LYS A 48 7.86 12.13 -26.81
N ILE A 49 7.51 10.89 -27.17
CA ILE A 49 6.12 10.41 -27.20
C ILE A 49 5.53 10.42 -25.79
N PHE A 50 6.26 9.98 -24.77
CA PHE A 50 5.77 9.94 -23.39
C PHE A 50 5.52 11.33 -22.81
N LEU A 51 6.36 12.31 -23.16
CA LEU A 51 6.25 13.70 -22.71
C LEU A 51 5.34 14.57 -23.58
N SER A 52 4.83 14.05 -24.71
CA SER A 52 3.89 14.78 -25.55
C SER A 52 2.49 14.83 -24.93
N LYS A 53 1.65 15.71 -25.49
CA LYS A 53 0.23 15.79 -25.13
C LYS A 53 -0.45 14.43 -25.36
N GLY A 54 -1.10 13.90 -24.32
CA GLY A 54 -1.76 12.58 -24.31
C GLY A 54 -0.80 11.39 -24.19
N GLY A 55 0.52 11.61 -24.14
CA GLY A 55 1.53 10.55 -24.09
C GLY A 55 1.44 9.70 -22.83
N MET A 56 1.29 10.34 -21.67
CA MET A 56 1.16 9.65 -20.37
C MET A 56 -0.21 9.02 -20.16
N GLU A 57 -1.26 9.58 -20.76
CA GLU A 57 -2.65 9.14 -20.54
C GLU A 57 -2.86 7.68 -20.94
N LYS A 58 -2.17 7.19 -21.97
CA LYS A 58 -2.21 5.79 -22.42
C LYS A 58 -1.74 4.78 -21.38
N GLU A 59 -1.04 5.25 -20.35
CA GLU A 59 -0.47 4.45 -19.27
C GLU A 59 -1.29 4.50 -17.99
N ILE A 60 -2.32 5.36 -17.96
CA ILE A 60 -3.18 5.54 -16.80
C ILE A 60 -4.22 4.43 -16.78
N LYS A 61 -4.19 3.62 -15.73
CA LYS A 61 -5.18 2.57 -15.46
C LYS A 61 -6.38 3.10 -14.69
N GLY A 62 -6.23 4.26 -14.05
CA GLY A 62 -7.22 4.90 -13.19
C GLY A 62 -6.99 4.61 -11.70
N TYR A 63 -6.27 3.55 -11.38
CA TYR A 63 -5.87 3.21 -10.01
C TYR A 63 -4.48 2.58 -9.97
N GLU A 64 -3.88 2.63 -8.79
CA GLU A 64 -2.64 1.93 -8.44
C GLU A 64 -2.87 1.14 -7.15
N ILE A 65 -2.55 -0.15 -7.17
CA ILE A 65 -2.50 -0.99 -5.97
C ILE A 65 -1.04 -1.38 -5.71
N THR A 66 -0.58 -1.20 -4.47
CA THR A 66 0.80 -1.54 -4.07
C THR A 66 0.77 -2.35 -2.80
N SER A 67 1.53 -3.44 -2.76
CA SER A 67 1.67 -4.30 -1.58
C SER A 67 3.13 -4.45 -1.19
N CYS A 68 3.42 -4.70 0.09
CA CYS A 68 4.77 -5.03 0.54
C CYS A 68 5.19 -6.44 0.09
N PHE A 69 6.44 -6.84 0.38
CA PHE A 69 6.96 -8.17 0.07
C PHE A 69 6.54 -9.24 1.09
N GLY A 70 5.48 -9.01 1.89
CA GLY A 70 5.03 -9.92 2.94
C GLY A 70 4.70 -11.32 2.42
N SER A 71 4.00 -11.39 1.30
CA SER A 71 3.67 -12.64 0.57
C SER A 71 4.88 -13.47 0.11
N ALA A 72 6.08 -12.90 0.10
CA ALA A 72 7.32 -13.60 -0.22
C ALA A 72 8.03 -14.19 1.02
N GLY A 73 7.35 -14.23 2.19
CA GLY A 73 7.87 -14.83 3.42
C GLY A 73 8.59 -13.85 4.36
N CYS A 74 8.10 -12.62 4.48
CA CYS A 74 8.68 -11.65 5.41
C CYS A 74 8.47 -12.09 6.87
N PRO A 75 9.52 -12.14 7.72
CA PRO A 75 9.39 -12.59 9.11
C PRO A 75 8.63 -11.59 10.01
N ASN A 76 8.43 -10.35 9.55
CA ASN A 76 7.67 -9.34 10.29
C ASN A 76 6.18 -9.33 9.93
N SER A 77 5.71 -10.24 9.08
CA SER A 77 4.30 -10.30 8.69
C SER A 77 3.41 -10.55 9.92
N ALA A 78 2.51 -9.62 10.22
CA ALA A 78 1.56 -9.77 11.32
C ALA A 78 0.27 -10.45 10.83
N ASN A 79 -0.29 -9.96 9.73
CA ASN A 79 -1.44 -10.56 9.06
C ASN A 79 -1.33 -10.33 7.54
N SER A 80 -1.48 -11.39 6.74
CA SER A 80 -1.24 -11.28 5.30
C SER A 80 -2.35 -10.51 4.58
N VAL A 81 -1.97 -9.57 3.72
CA VAL A 81 -2.91 -8.81 2.87
C VAL A 81 -3.12 -9.44 1.48
N THR A 82 -2.54 -10.61 1.20
CA THR A 82 -2.49 -11.18 -0.16
C THR A 82 -3.88 -11.37 -0.77
N ARG A 83 -4.79 -12.05 -0.06
CA ARG A 83 -6.17 -12.27 -0.51
C ARG A 83 -6.94 -10.95 -0.59
N LEU A 84 -6.75 -10.07 0.40
CA LEU A 84 -7.43 -8.78 0.46
C LEU A 84 -7.04 -7.88 -0.73
N SER A 85 -5.76 -7.86 -1.08
CA SER A 85 -5.25 -7.13 -2.25
C SER A 85 -5.92 -7.60 -3.54
N GLN A 86 -6.10 -8.91 -3.72
CA GLN A 86 -6.74 -9.49 -4.91
C GLN A 86 -8.23 -9.12 -4.98
N ASP A 87 -8.93 -9.15 -3.86
CA ASP A 87 -10.36 -8.82 -3.82
C ASP A 87 -10.59 -7.30 -4.00
N ILE A 88 -9.72 -6.45 -3.46
CA ILE A 88 -9.75 -5.01 -3.70
C ILE A 88 -9.46 -4.69 -5.17
N GLU A 89 -8.52 -5.38 -5.80
CA GLU A 89 -8.22 -5.17 -7.22
C GLU A 89 -9.45 -5.45 -8.09
N LYS A 90 -10.20 -6.53 -7.83
CA LYS A 90 -11.48 -6.81 -8.50
C LYS A 90 -12.51 -5.69 -8.31
N ILE A 91 -12.59 -5.10 -7.11
CA ILE A 91 -13.48 -3.95 -6.86
C ILE A 91 -13.04 -2.75 -7.71
N LEU A 92 -11.74 -2.41 -7.71
CA LEU A 92 -11.22 -1.27 -8.47
C LEU A 92 -11.42 -1.44 -9.99
N GLU A 93 -11.27 -2.66 -10.51
CA GLU A 93 -11.57 -3.01 -11.90
C GLU A 93 -13.05 -2.79 -12.22
N ALA A 94 -13.96 -3.31 -11.38
CA ALA A 94 -15.40 -3.17 -11.56
C ALA A 94 -15.86 -1.70 -11.48
N GLU A 95 -15.23 -0.90 -10.63
CA GLU A 95 -15.53 0.53 -10.48
C GLU A 95 -15.09 1.36 -11.68
N ASN A 96 -14.19 0.87 -12.55
CA ASN A 96 -13.77 1.56 -13.79
C ASN A 96 -13.44 3.06 -13.57
N ILE A 97 -12.54 3.31 -12.61
CA ILE A 97 -12.14 4.68 -12.21
C ILE A 97 -11.56 5.46 -13.41
N LEU A 98 -10.95 4.76 -14.38
CA LEU A 98 -10.45 5.39 -15.61
C LEU A 98 -11.56 6.09 -16.40
N ALA A 99 -12.70 5.44 -16.61
CA ALA A 99 -13.83 6.04 -17.31
C ALA A 99 -14.38 7.26 -16.57
N PHE A 100 -14.45 7.18 -15.23
CA PHE A 100 -14.81 8.32 -14.39
C PHE A 100 -13.84 9.49 -14.57
N LEU A 101 -12.54 9.26 -14.46
CA LEU A 101 -11.50 10.29 -14.61
C LEU A 101 -11.54 10.93 -16.00
N LYS A 102 -11.69 10.15 -17.08
CA LYS A 102 -11.81 10.69 -18.45
C LYS A 102 -13.03 11.59 -18.62
N LYS A 103 -14.11 11.33 -17.90
CA LYS A 103 -15.32 12.14 -17.93
C LYS A 103 -15.17 13.44 -17.15
N THR A 104 -14.45 13.43 -16.02
CA THR A 104 -14.43 14.55 -15.07
C THR A 104 -13.20 15.44 -15.18
N VAL A 105 -12.07 14.95 -15.69
CA VAL A 105 -10.83 15.72 -15.83
C VAL A 105 -10.83 16.50 -17.14
N LYS A 106 -10.50 17.79 -17.05
CA LYS A 106 -10.29 18.64 -18.24
C LYS A 106 -8.87 18.42 -18.78
N GLY A 107 -8.76 17.82 -19.96
CA GLY A 107 -7.49 17.55 -20.63
C GLY A 107 -6.89 16.19 -20.29
N ASP A 108 -5.62 16.00 -20.63
CA ASP A 108 -4.98 14.68 -20.55
C ASP A 108 -4.82 14.18 -19.11
N LEU A 109 -5.08 12.88 -18.91
CA LEU A 109 -4.83 12.23 -17.63
C LEU A 109 -3.32 12.07 -17.35
N LYS A 110 -2.97 12.17 -16.07
CA LYS A 110 -1.60 12.08 -15.55
C LYS A 110 -1.59 11.12 -14.35
N PHE A 111 -0.41 10.58 -14.00
CA PHE A 111 -0.25 9.60 -12.91
C PHE A 111 -0.68 10.08 -11.53
N HIS A 112 -0.75 11.40 -11.32
CA HIS A 112 -1.26 11.93 -10.07
C HIS A 112 -2.79 11.82 -9.97
N HIS A 113 -3.53 11.60 -11.06
CA HIS A 113 -4.98 11.39 -11.01
C HIS A 113 -5.37 9.97 -10.60
N GLU A 114 -4.44 9.00 -10.64
CA GLU A 114 -4.76 7.62 -10.24
C GLU A 114 -5.12 7.54 -8.75
N PHE A 115 -6.19 6.79 -8.47
CA PHE A 115 -6.62 6.47 -7.12
C PHE A 115 -5.70 5.39 -6.52
N ARG A 116 -5.12 5.63 -5.35
CA ARG A 116 -4.05 4.76 -4.82
C ARG A 116 -4.50 3.99 -3.59
N VAL A 117 -4.33 2.66 -3.67
CA VAL A 117 -4.48 1.76 -2.53
C VAL A 117 -3.13 1.13 -2.20
N SER A 118 -2.73 1.17 -0.94
CA SER A 118 -1.46 0.58 -0.49
C SER A 118 -1.68 -0.32 0.72
N LEU A 119 -1.13 -1.54 0.67
CA LEU A 119 -1.31 -2.57 1.67
C LEU A 119 0.03 -3.08 2.22
N SER A 120 0.12 -3.25 3.54
CA SER A 120 1.27 -3.84 4.20
C SER A 120 0.84 -4.89 5.21
N ASP A 121 1.54 -6.02 5.29
CA ASP A 121 1.22 -7.13 6.19
C ASP A 121 1.46 -6.81 7.69
N CYS A 122 2.11 -5.68 8.01
CA CYS A 122 2.50 -5.34 9.38
C CYS A 122 2.76 -3.82 9.55
N PRO A 123 2.89 -3.32 10.79
CA PRO A 123 3.05 -1.89 11.07
C PRO A 123 4.35 -1.26 10.55
N ASN A 124 5.35 -2.05 10.14
CA ASN A 124 6.55 -1.51 9.44
C ASN A 124 6.18 -0.84 8.11
N ALA A 125 5.01 -1.17 7.55
CA ALA A 125 4.36 -0.37 6.52
C ALA A 125 5.22 -0.09 5.27
N CYS A 126 6.00 -1.09 4.82
CA CYS A 126 7.00 -0.90 3.76
C CYS A 126 6.42 -0.43 2.42
N SER A 127 5.13 -0.69 2.15
CA SER A 127 4.41 -0.19 0.96
C SER A 127 3.95 1.27 1.08
N ARG A 128 4.18 1.91 2.23
CA ARG A 128 3.82 3.30 2.55
C ARG A 128 2.31 3.58 2.51
N PRO A 129 1.48 2.80 3.23
CA PRO A 129 0.03 3.01 3.33
C PRO A 129 -0.35 4.41 3.85
N GLN A 130 0.49 5.03 4.68
CA GLN A 130 0.23 6.35 5.29
C GLN A 130 0.13 7.51 4.29
N ILE A 131 0.58 7.31 3.05
CA ILE A 131 0.61 8.35 2.00
C ILE A 131 -0.20 7.96 0.75
N ALA A 132 -1.08 6.96 0.87
CA ALA A 132 -2.00 6.53 -0.17
C ALA A 132 -3.43 7.06 0.09
N ASP A 133 -4.28 7.06 -0.94
CA ASP A 133 -5.68 7.46 -0.78
C ASP A 133 -6.40 6.47 0.16
N ILE A 134 -6.09 5.17 0.07
CA ILE A 134 -6.45 4.14 1.07
C ILE A 134 -5.18 3.38 1.47
N GLY A 135 -4.86 3.37 2.76
CA GLY A 135 -3.81 2.57 3.36
C GLY A 135 -4.38 1.45 4.23
N ILE A 136 -3.84 0.24 4.11
CA ILE A 136 -4.29 -0.94 4.86
C ILE A 136 -3.07 -1.61 5.49
N ILE A 137 -3.14 -1.91 6.78
CA ILE A 137 -2.06 -2.55 7.55
C ILE A 137 -2.60 -3.80 8.26
N GLY A 138 -2.00 -4.96 8.00
CA GLY A 138 -2.25 -6.19 8.75
C GLY A 138 -1.91 -6.01 10.23
N ALA A 139 -2.83 -6.42 11.10
CA ALA A 139 -2.73 -6.18 12.54
C ALA A 139 -3.32 -7.33 13.35
N VAL A 140 -2.62 -7.68 14.44
CA VAL A 140 -3.06 -8.68 15.42
C VAL A 140 -2.93 -8.08 16.81
N LEU A 141 -4.05 -7.93 17.51
CA LEU A 141 -4.09 -7.50 18.90
C LEU A 141 -3.78 -8.69 19.81
N PRO A 142 -2.69 -8.67 20.58
CA PRO A 142 -2.43 -9.68 21.58
C PRO A 142 -3.43 -9.59 22.75
N GLY A 143 -3.77 -10.73 23.32
CA GLY A 143 -4.49 -10.86 24.58
C GLY A 143 -3.85 -11.90 25.48
N VAL A 144 -4.30 -11.96 26.74
CA VAL A 144 -3.79 -12.90 27.73
C VAL A 144 -4.81 -14.03 27.90
N SER A 145 -4.39 -15.26 27.63
CA SER A 145 -5.21 -16.48 27.78
C SER A 145 -5.26 -16.94 29.25
N GLY A 146 -5.86 -18.11 29.49
CA GLY A 146 -5.85 -18.78 30.79
C GLY A 146 -4.59 -19.61 31.06
N GLU A 147 -3.68 -19.73 30.10
CA GLU A 147 -2.46 -20.54 30.23
C GLU A 147 -1.45 -19.88 31.17
N ALA A 148 -0.82 -20.70 32.03
CA ALA A 148 0.12 -20.20 33.04
C ALA A 148 1.36 -19.56 32.41
N CYS A 149 1.71 -18.36 32.88
CA CYS A 149 2.94 -17.68 32.45
C CYS A 149 4.15 -18.27 33.19
N SER A 150 5.26 -18.46 32.48
CA SER A 150 6.54 -18.85 33.10
C SER A 150 7.44 -17.67 33.47
N LEU A 151 6.97 -16.42 33.28
CA LEU A 151 7.73 -15.18 33.49
C LEU A 151 9.10 -15.14 32.79
N CYS A 152 9.26 -15.80 31.63
CA CYS A 152 10.55 -15.92 30.96
C CYS A 152 11.07 -14.61 30.31
N GLY A 153 10.20 -13.61 30.13
CA GLY A 153 10.56 -12.31 29.56
C GLY A 153 10.70 -12.23 28.04
N PHE A 154 10.52 -13.32 27.29
CA PHE A 154 10.69 -13.30 25.82
C PHE A 154 9.74 -12.33 25.12
N CYS A 155 8.47 -12.28 25.54
CA CYS A 155 7.50 -11.32 24.99
C CYS A 155 7.89 -9.85 25.23
N VAL A 156 8.55 -9.55 26.35
CA VAL A 156 9.08 -8.21 26.67
C VAL A 156 10.26 -7.90 25.75
N THR A 157 11.19 -8.84 25.57
CA THR A 157 12.34 -8.67 24.67
C THR A 157 11.91 -8.51 23.20
N ALA A 158 10.85 -9.21 22.79
CA ALA A 158 10.30 -9.15 21.43
C ALA A 158 9.60 -7.82 21.10
N CYS A 159 9.20 -7.05 22.12
CA CYS A 159 8.38 -5.86 21.96
C CYS A 159 9.24 -4.60 21.75
N ASP A 160 9.50 -4.26 20.48
CA ASP A 160 10.22 -3.03 20.10
C ASP A 160 9.54 -1.75 20.64
N GLU A 161 8.22 -1.82 20.87
CA GLU A 161 7.39 -0.71 21.34
C GLU A 161 7.33 -0.59 22.87
N LYS A 162 7.96 -1.52 23.60
CA LYS A 162 7.90 -1.59 25.08
C LYS A 162 6.48 -1.62 25.64
N ALA A 163 5.56 -2.23 24.89
CA ALA A 163 4.14 -2.33 25.24
C ALA A 163 3.81 -3.57 26.07
N VAL A 164 4.80 -4.39 26.44
CA VAL A 164 4.59 -5.61 27.22
C VAL A 164 5.48 -5.57 28.46
N GLU A 165 4.88 -5.78 29.61
CA GLU A 165 5.55 -5.91 30.90
C GLU A 165 5.13 -7.23 31.58
N LEU A 166 5.91 -7.69 32.55
CA LEU A 166 5.56 -8.84 33.38
C LEU A 166 5.10 -8.36 34.75
N ASP A 167 3.89 -8.76 35.13
CA ASP A 167 3.36 -8.62 36.48
C ASP A 167 3.74 -9.88 37.28
N GLU A 168 4.77 -9.75 38.11
CA GLU A 168 5.26 -10.86 38.95
C GLU A 168 4.27 -11.22 40.07
N GLU A 169 3.46 -10.28 40.55
CA GLU A 169 2.47 -10.55 41.60
C GLU A 169 1.34 -11.43 41.07
N ASN A 170 0.83 -11.10 39.87
CA ASN A 170 -0.25 -11.84 39.22
C ASN A 170 0.24 -12.94 38.26
N GLN A 171 1.56 -13.17 38.19
CA GLN A 171 2.21 -14.19 37.37
C GLN A 171 1.75 -14.14 35.90
N ARG A 172 1.71 -12.96 35.29
CA ARG A 172 1.16 -12.78 33.94
C ARG A 172 1.75 -11.58 33.19
N PRO A 173 1.73 -11.58 31.85
CA PRO A 173 2.06 -10.39 31.08
C PRO A 173 0.93 -9.36 31.14
N VAL A 174 1.29 -8.08 31.10
CA VAL A 174 0.40 -6.94 30.95
C VAL A 174 0.74 -6.24 29.63
N ILE A 175 -0.29 -5.88 28.86
CA ILE A 175 -0.13 -5.23 27.56
C ILE A 175 -0.65 -3.81 27.65
N ASP A 176 0.21 -2.83 27.38
CA ASP A 176 -0.20 -1.47 27.10
C ASP A 176 -0.73 -1.37 25.66
N VAL A 177 -2.05 -1.35 25.53
CA VAL A 177 -2.74 -1.27 24.24
C VAL A 177 -2.51 0.05 23.50
N HIS A 178 -2.06 1.12 24.17
CA HIS A 178 -1.79 2.41 23.57
C HIS A 178 -0.42 2.46 22.87
N HIS A 179 0.58 1.78 23.44
CA HIS A 179 1.90 1.64 22.81
C HIS A 179 1.97 0.44 21.84
N CYS A 180 1.05 -0.52 21.95
CA CYS A 180 1.06 -1.71 21.09
C CYS A 180 0.72 -1.38 19.62
N LEU A 181 1.67 -1.62 18.70
CA LEU A 181 1.44 -1.49 17.26
C LEU A 181 0.73 -2.69 16.60
N ARG A 182 0.35 -3.72 17.38
CA ARG A 182 -0.39 -4.92 16.91
C ARG A 182 0.41 -5.74 15.89
N CYS A 183 1.71 -5.93 16.15
CA CYS A 183 2.67 -6.58 15.24
C CYS A 183 2.84 -8.10 15.43
N SER A 184 2.04 -8.72 16.32
CA SER A 184 2.06 -10.14 16.72
C SER A 184 3.36 -10.75 17.27
N LYS A 185 4.51 -10.07 17.24
CA LYS A 185 5.81 -10.65 17.68
C LYS A 185 5.78 -11.27 19.08
N CYS A 186 5.17 -10.59 20.05
CA CYS A 186 5.08 -11.09 21.43
C CYS A 186 4.26 -12.38 21.57
N ILE A 187 3.32 -12.64 20.65
CA ILE A 187 2.52 -13.87 20.61
C ILE A 187 3.39 -15.01 20.12
N SER A 188 4.11 -14.81 19.01
CA SER A 188 5.01 -15.81 18.42
C SER A 188 6.13 -16.26 19.37
N ASP A 189 6.61 -15.34 20.22
CA ASP A 189 7.69 -15.61 21.17
C ASP A 189 7.19 -16.19 22.52
N CYS A 190 5.87 -16.26 22.72
CA CYS A 190 5.30 -16.78 23.97
C CYS A 190 5.23 -18.32 23.96
N LEU A 191 6.23 -18.96 24.55
CA LEU A 191 6.36 -20.43 24.58
C LEU A 191 5.21 -21.14 25.32
N THR A 192 4.61 -20.49 26.30
CA THR A 192 3.52 -21.06 27.11
C THR A 192 2.14 -20.90 26.47
N GLY A 193 2.00 -20.05 25.44
CA GLY A 193 0.69 -19.68 24.90
C GLY A 193 -0.13 -18.76 25.82
N THR A 194 0.49 -18.16 26.84
CA THR A 194 -0.16 -17.16 27.71
C THR A 194 -0.55 -15.92 26.92
N LEU A 195 0.29 -15.48 25.98
CA LEU A 195 -0.10 -14.47 24.99
C LEU A 195 -0.68 -15.17 23.77
N THR A 196 -1.86 -14.73 23.35
CA THR A 196 -2.60 -15.29 22.22
C THR A 196 -3.20 -14.19 21.35
N GLU A 197 -3.74 -14.55 20.20
CA GLU A 197 -4.46 -13.64 19.32
C GLU A 197 -5.85 -13.33 19.90
N MET A 198 -6.07 -12.08 20.33
CA MET A 198 -7.40 -11.63 20.77
C MET A 198 -8.24 -11.15 19.59
N GLN A 199 -7.61 -10.45 18.65
CA GLN A 199 -8.27 -9.94 17.44
C GLN A 199 -7.29 -9.91 16.30
N ASN A 200 -7.72 -10.35 15.12
CA ASN A 200 -6.91 -10.39 13.90
C ASN A 200 -7.69 -9.71 12.75
N GLY A 201 -7.00 -8.89 11.97
CA GLY A 201 -7.58 -8.20 10.83
C GLY A 201 -6.67 -7.09 10.32
N PHE A 202 -7.26 -5.93 10.04
CA PHE A 202 -6.58 -4.83 9.37
C PHE A 202 -6.90 -3.48 10.00
N ARG A 203 -5.89 -2.64 10.14
CA ARG A 203 -6.04 -1.19 10.38
C ARG A 203 -6.21 -0.50 9.04
N VAL A 204 -7.10 0.49 8.98
CA VAL A 204 -7.39 1.23 7.75
C VAL A 204 -7.10 2.71 7.96
N MET A 205 -6.50 3.36 6.98
CA MET A 205 -6.20 4.79 7.00
C MET A 205 -6.54 5.43 5.66
N LEU A 206 -7.07 6.65 5.68
CA LEU A 206 -7.68 7.30 4.51
C LEU A 206 -7.12 8.69 4.23
N GLY A 207 -6.97 9.02 2.95
CA GLY A 207 -6.70 10.39 2.48
C GLY A 207 -5.24 10.85 2.59
N GLY A 208 -4.28 9.93 2.53
CA GLY A 208 -2.86 10.23 2.46
C GLY A 208 -2.41 10.64 1.05
N ARG A 209 -1.35 11.45 0.98
CA ARG A 209 -0.71 11.83 -0.29
C ARG A 209 0.67 12.45 -0.10
N LEU A 210 1.46 12.36 -1.16
CA LEU A 210 2.65 13.21 -1.37
C LEU A 210 2.39 14.25 -2.47
N GLY A 211 3.36 15.14 -2.67
CA GLY A 211 3.32 16.19 -3.68
C GLY A 211 3.60 17.55 -3.07
N ARG A 212 3.09 18.61 -3.70
CA ARG A 212 3.30 20.00 -3.25
C ARG A 212 2.71 20.28 -1.86
N HIS A 213 1.68 19.55 -1.47
CA HIS A 213 1.06 19.66 -0.15
C HIS A 213 0.93 18.23 0.43
N PRO A 214 1.97 17.67 1.06
CA PRO A 214 1.91 16.33 1.62
C PRO A 214 0.90 16.27 2.78
N ARG A 215 0.28 15.11 2.96
CA ARG A 215 -0.67 14.84 4.05
C ARG A 215 -0.61 13.36 4.41
N LEU A 216 -0.54 13.05 5.71
CA LEU A 216 -0.70 11.68 6.19
C LEU A 216 -2.17 11.27 6.23
N ALA A 217 -2.42 10.01 5.93
CA ALA A 217 -3.74 9.40 6.02
C ALA A 217 -4.27 9.41 7.47
N MET A 218 -5.58 9.60 7.63
CA MET A 218 -6.27 9.53 8.92
C MET A 218 -6.64 8.09 9.21
N GLU A 219 -6.28 7.57 10.38
CA GLU A 219 -6.64 6.22 10.79
C GLU A 219 -8.10 6.13 11.18
N ILE A 220 -8.78 5.07 10.71
CA ILE A 220 -10.06 4.64 11.24
C ILE A 220 -9.75 3.73 12.44
N HIS A 221 -10.08 4.18 13.64
CA HIS A 221 -9.73 3.46 14.86
C HIS A 221 -10.41 2.09 14.93
N GLY A 222 -9.62 1.03 14.88
CA GLY A 222 -10.10 -0.34 15.04
C GLY A 222 -9.24 -1.36 14.28
N ILE A 223 -9.57 -2.63 14.49
CA ILE A 223 -9.15 -3.73 13.62
C ILE A 223 -10.40 -4.23 12.90
N TYR A 224 -10.34 -4.24 11.58
CA TYR A 224 -11.44 -4.61 10.70
C TYR A 224 -11.17 -5.98 10.08
N SER A 225 -12.22 -6.78 10.00
CA SER A 225 -12.20 -8.03 9.23
C SER A 225 -12.03 -7.75 7.72
N HIS A 226 -11.69 -8.80 6.97
CA HIS A 226 -11.58 -8.74 5.51
C HIS A 226 -12.80 -8.08 4.85
N ASP A 227 -14.00 -8.54 5.19
CA ASP A 227 -15.25 -8.04 4.58
C ASP A 227 -15.55 -6.59 4.96
N GLN A 228 -15.26 -6.19 6.20
CA GLN A 228 -15.40 -4.80 6.63
C GLN A 228 -14.45 -3.87 5.86
N VAL A 229 -13.22 -4.31 5.58
CA VAL A 229 -12.29 -3.52 4.75
C VAL A 229 -12.81 -3.37 3.32
N LEU A 230 -13.35 -4.45 2.73
CA LEU A 230 -13.94 -4.37 1.39
C LEU A 230 -15.09 -3.36 1.35
N GLU A 231 -15.91 -3.29 2.41
CA GLU A 231 -16.99 -2.31 2.50
C GLU A 231 -16.48 -0.88 2.65
N ILE A 232 -15.46 -0.66 3.48
CA ILE A 232 -14.79 0.65 3.60
C ILE A 232 -14.23 1.11 2.25
N VAL A 233 -13.62 0.21 1.48
CA VAL A 233 -13.09 0.50 0.14
C VAL A 233 -14.22 0.95 -0.80
N LYS A 234 -15.35 0.24 -0.83
CA LYS A 234 -16.51 0.64 -1.64
C LYS A 234 -17.06 2.00 -1.21
N ASN A 235 -17.15 2.26 0.08
CA ASN A 235 -17.59 3.56 0.61
C ASN A 235 -16.66 4.69 0.18
N CYS A 236 -15.34 4.47 0.24
CA CYS A 236 -14.35 5.42 -0.27
C CYS A 236 -14.52 5.72 -1.76
N LEU A 237 -14.72 4.67 -2.58
CA LEU A 237 -14.87 4.82 -4.04
C LEU A 237 -16.17 5.53 -4.40
N ARG A 238 -17.27 5.21 -3.72
CA ARG A 238 -18.56 5.90 -3.84
C ARG A 238 -18.41 7.38 -3.47
N PHE A 239 -17.83 7.68 -2.30
CA PHE A 239 -17.57 9.05 -1.87
C PHE A 239 -16.69 9.80 -2.89
N TYR A 240 -15.61 9.17 -3.35
CA TYR A 240 -14.70 9.75 -4.33
C TYR A 240 -15.42 10.14 -5.62
N LYS A 241 -16.22 9.23 -6.19
CA LYS A 241 -16.95 9.49 -7.44
C LYS A 241 -18.06 10.52 -7.31
N CYS A 242 -18.72 10.60 -6.15
CA CYS A 242 -19.78 11.57 -5.91
C CYS A 242 -19.24 13.00 -5.72
N ASN A 243 -18.03 13.16 -5.18
CA ASN A 243 -17.53 14.45 -4.72
C ASN A 243 -16.34 14.99 -5.52
N SER A 244 -15.54 14.13 -6.16
CA SER A 244 -14.37 14.59 -6.94
C SER A 244 -14.79 15.29 -8.22
N GLN A 245 -14.31 16.52 -8.40
CA GLN A 245 -14.50 17.28 -9.63
C GLN A 245 -13.15 17.62 -10.24
N ASN A 246 -13.09 17.74 -11.57
CA ASN A 246 -11.88 18.19 -12.29
C ASN A 246 -10.58 17.42 -11.91
N GLY A 247 -10.67 16.16 -11.47
CA GLY A 247 -9.52 15.35 -11.08
C GLY A 247 -8.99 15.59 -9.67
N GLU A 248 -9.80 16.17 -8.77
CA GLU A 248 -9.44 16.29 -7.36
C GLU A 248 -9.11 14.92 -6.76
N ARG A 249 -8.03 14.88 -5.98
CA ARG A 249 -7.63 13.68 -5.23
C ARG A 249 -8.62 13.40 -4.11
N PHE A 250 -8.78 12.13 -3.77
CA PHE A 250 -9.55 11.70 -2.60
C PHE A 250 -9.13 12.45 -1.33
N SER A 251 -7.82 12.61 -1.11
CA SER A 251 -7.29 13.36 0.02
C SER A 251 -7.65 14.87 0.07
N HIS A 252 -8.04 15.48 -1.06
CA HIS A 252 -8.44 16.90 -1.10
C HIS A 252 -9.90 17.08 -0.68
N ILE A 253 -10.74 16.13 -1.05
CA ILE A 253 -12.18 16.16 -0.78
C ILE A 253 -12.54 15.50 0.56
N LEU A 254 -11.63 14.71 1.15
CA LEU A 254 -11.83 14.04 2.43
C LEU A 254 -11.29 14.89 3.60
N SER A 255 -12.18 15.58 4.30
CA SER A 255 -11.85 16.39 5.49
C SER A 255 -11.83 15.58 6.80
N SER A 256 -12.75 14.64 6.97
CA SER A 256 -12.82 13.69 8.09
C SER A 256 -13.15 12.29 7.59
N ILE A 257 -13.07 11.28 8.47
CA ILE A 257 -13.43 9.89 8.14
C ILE A 257 -14.94 9.61 8.20
N ASP A 258 -15.71 10.49 8.87
CA ASP A 258 -17.15 10.30 9.14
C ASP A 258 -18.00 10.00 7.88
N PRO A 259 -17.77 10.60 6.70
CA PRO A 259 -18.57 10.31 5.51
C PRO A 259 -18.39 8.88 4.95
N ILE A 260 -17.39 8.13 5.44
CA ILE A 260 -17.03 6.80 4.94
C ILE A 260 -17.55 5.69 5.87
N ILE A 261 -17.63 5.97 7.17
CA ILE A 261 -17.96 5.01 8.23
C ILE A 261 -19.48 4.89 8.36
#